data_AF-A0AAU5DC93-F1
#
_entry.id   AF-A0AAU5DC93-F1
#
_cell.length_a   1.000
_cell.length_b   1.000
_cell.length_c   1.000
_cell.angle_alpha   90.00
_cell.angle_beta   90.00
_cell.angle_gamma   90.00
#
_symmetry.space_group_name_H-M   'P 1'
#
loop_
_entity.id
_entity.type
_entity.pdbx_description
1 polymer ?
#
loop_
_entity_poly.entity_id
_entity_poly.type
_entity_poly.pdbx_seq_one_letter_code
_entity_poly.pdbx_strand_id
1 'polypeptide(L)'
;MGHLDHAAFGWLTPVLSYVMAAIGAALGLRCTVRALAATGRSRRNWLLTAASAIGSGIWTMHFVAMLGFSVTGTEIHYNVPLTILSLLVAMAVVGAGVFAVGYGRDRTRALVLGGLTTGLGVASMHYLGMAALRLHGRISYDPLTVALSVGIAVVAATAALWAALNIKSPVAVAVASLVMGAAVTSMHYTGMMAVGVEVAPSDGTLPGATAMQFIFPLAVGLGSYLFLTAAFVALSPTADERAASASAQRLGDRALT
;
A
#
# COMPACT_ATOMS: atom_id res chain seq x y z
N MET A 1 -11.28 26.12 16.73
CA MET A 1 -10.50 24.94 16.27
C MET A 1 -11.41 23.74 16.43
N GLY A 2 -11.65 22.95 15.38
CA GLY A 2 -12.39 21.69 15.52
C GLY A 2 -11.51 20.67 16.25
N HIS A 3 -12.08 19.89 17.17
CA HIS A 3 -11.36 18.74 17.72
C HIS A 3 -11.23 17.68 16.63
N LEU A 4 -10.01 17.15 16.46
CA LEU A 4 -9.73 16.05 15.54
C LEU A 4 -9.79 14.75 16.33
N ASP A 5 -10.78 13.91 16.03
CA ASP A 5 -10.82 12.54 16.54
C ASP A 5 -10.26 11.62 15.45
N HIS A 6 -9.11 11.01 15.73
CA HIS A 6 -8.47 10.03 14.82
C HIS A 6 -9.04 8.60 15.00
N ALA A 7 -9.95 8.43 15.95
CA ALA A 7 -10.53 7.16 16.37
C ALA A 7 -12.02 7.30 16.63
N ALA A 8 -12.78 7.90 15.70
CA ALA A 8 -14.22 8.04 15.82
C ALA A 8 -14.96 6.70 16.05
N PHE A 9 -14.38 5.59 15.58
CA PHE A 9 -14.85 4.21 15.81
C PHE A 9 -13.97 3.43 16.82
N GLY A 10 -13.22 4.14 17.68
CA GLY A 10 -12.24 3.55 18.60
C GLY A 10 -11.02 2.96 17.89
N TRP A 11 -10.41 1.92 18.47
CA TRP A 11 -9.21 1.27 17.94
C TRP A 11 -9.44 0.41 16.69
N LEU A 12 -10.69 0.26 16.24
CA LEU A 12 -11.03 -0.59 15.11
C LEU A 12 -10.40 -0.09 13.80
N THR A 13 -10.57 1.18 13.46
CA THR A 13 -10.06 1.75 12.20
C THR A 13 -8.53 1.77 12.14
N PRO A 14 -7.78 2.15 13.19
CA PRO A 14 -6.32 2.02 13.18
C PRO A 14 -5.84 0.57 13.01
N VAL A 15 -6.46 -0.38 13.70
CA VAL A 15 -6.05 -1.80 13.64
C VAL A 15 -6.34 -2.37 12.24
N LEU A 16 -7.53 -2.14 11.70
CA LEU A 16 -7.87 -2.59 10.34
C LEU A 16 -6.96 -1.96 9.29
N SER A 17 -6.71 -0.66 9.41
CA SER A 17 -5.78 0.08 8.55
C SER A 17 -4.39 -0.58 8.56
N TYR A 18 -3.81 -0.81 9.75
CA TYR A 18 -2.53 -1.51 9.90
C TYR A 18 -2.53 -2.91 9.28
N VAL A 19 -3.58 -3.71 9.51
CA VAL A 19 -3.72 -5.06 8.92
C VAL A 19 -3.71 -5.00 7.40
N MET A 20 -4.42 -4.04 6.80
CA MET A 20 -4.46 -3.87 5.34
C MET A 20 -3.09 -3.49 4.76
N ALA A 21 -2.33 -2.63 5.44
CA ALA A 21 -0.96 -2.33 5.02
C ALA A 21 -0.04 -3.55 5.17
N ALA A 22 -0.14 -4.31 6.26
CA ALA A 22 0.66 -5.51 6.48
C ALA A 22 0.36 -6.60 5.42
N ILE A 23 -0.91 -6.79 5.04
CA ILE A 23 -1.30 -7.72 3.96
C ILE A 23 -0.72 -7.25 2.62
N GLY A 24 -0.89 -5.96 2.28
CA GLY A 24 -0.33 -5.40 1.04
C GLY A 24 1.19 -5.55 0.97
N ALA A 25 1.89 -5.27 2.08
CA ALA A 25 3.32 -5.49 2.24
C ALA A 25 3.73 -6.95 2.03
N ALA A 26 3.02 -7.89 2.68
CA ALA A 26 3.31 -9.32 2.58
C ALA A 26 3.14 -9.85 1.16
N LEU A 27 2.06 -9.48 0.48
CA LEU A 27 1.83 -9.86 -0.90
C LEU A 27 2.85 -9.22 -1.83
N GLY A 28 3.14 -7.94 -1.63
CA GLY A 28 4.17 -7.21 -2.34
C GLY A 28 5.54 -7.89 -2.28
N LEU A 29 6.01 -8.20 -1.08
CA LEU A 29 7.30 -8.89 -0.86
C LEU A 29 7.29 -10.29 -1.49
N ARG A 30 6.26 -11.10 -1.23
CA ARG A 30 6.18 -12.47 -1.77
C ARG A 30 6.17 -12.47 -3.30
N CYS A 31 5.39 -11.59 -3.92
CA CYS A 31 5.35 -11.46 -5.37
C CYS A 31 6.67 -10.93 -5.92
N THR A 32 7.32 -9.98 -5.26
CA THR A 32 8.64 -9.46 -5.68
C THR A 32 9.71 -10.54 -5.61
N VAL A 33 9.77 -11.31 -4.52
CA VAL A 33 10.69 -12.46 -4.38
C VAL A 33 10.47 -13.49 -5.49
N ARG A 34 9.21 -13.81 -5.80
CA ARG A 34 8.87 -14.71 -6.92
C ARG A 34 9.25 -14.14 -8.28
N ALA A 35 9.10 -12.82 -8.48
CA ALA A 35 9.52 -12.16 -9.71
C ALA A 35 11.04 -12.28 -9.94
N LEU A 36 11.83 -12.15 -8.88
CA LEU A 36 13.30 -12.25 -8.95
C LEU A 36 13.76 -13.66 -9.34
N ALA A 37 13.02 -14.71 -8.95
CA ALA A 37 13.26 -16.09 -9.35
C ALA A 37 12.72 -16.44 -10.76
N ALA A 38 11.86 -15.59 -11.33
CA ALA A 38 11.24 -15.81 -12.63
C ALA A 38 11.96 -15.07 -13.76
N THR A 39 11.66 -15.44 -15.01
CA THR A 39 12.17 -14.81 -16.24
C THR A 39 11.03 -14.39 -17.18
N GLY A 40 11.33 -13.49 -18.12
CA GLY A 40 10.42 -13.07 -19.19
C GLY A 40 9.06 -12.56 -18.70
N ARG A 41 7.98 -13.09 -19.28
CA ARG A 41 6.60 -12.68 -18.96
C ARG A 41 6.20 -13.00 -17.52
N SER A 42 6.69 -14.11 -16.96
CA SER A 42 6.35 -14.50 -15.58
C SER A 42 6.91 -13.50 -14.57
N ARG A 43 8.15 -13.03 -14.75
CA ARG A 43 8.72 -11.95 -13.93
C ARG A 43 7.86 -10.71 -13.97
N ARG A 44 7.51 -10.24 -15.17
CA ARG A 44 6.67 -9.04 -15.35
C ARG A 44 5.34 -9.18 -14.62
N ASN A 45 4.66 -10.31 -14.78
CA ASN A 45 3.35 -10.53 -14.15
C ASN A 45 3.45 -10.51 -12.61
N TRP A 46 4.50 -11.12 -12.03
CA TRP A 46 4.72 -11.06 -10.58
C TRP A 46 5.00 -9.64 -10.07
N LEU A 47 5.77 -8.83 -10.82
CA LEU A 47 6.00 -7.43 -10.46
C LEU A 47 4.73 -6.58 -10.58
N LEU A 48 3.88 -6.84 -11.58
CA LEU A 48 2.57 -6.19 -11.69
C LEU A 48 1.68 -6.53 -10.51
N THR A 49 1.59 -7.82 -10.13
CA THR A 49 0.83 -8.25 -8.94
C THR A 49 1.41 -7.67 -7.65
N ALA A 50 2.73 -7.54 -7.54
CA ALA A 50 3.36 -6.90 -6.39
C ALA A 50 2.97 -5.42 -6.30
N ALA A 51 3.09 -4.68 -7.40
CA ALA A 51 2.76 -3.26 -7.48
C ALA A 51 1.28 -2.99 -7.16
N SER A 52 0.37 -3.78 -7.74
CA SER A 52 -1.06 -3.64 -7.49
C SER A 52 -1.44 -4.02 -6.06
N ALA A 53 -0.82 -5.05 -5.48
CA ALA A 53 -1.08 -5.45 -4.09
C ALA A 53 -0.55 -4.41 -3.08
N ILE A 54 0.66 -3.88 -3.28
CA ILE A 54 1.20 -2.83 -2.42
C ILE A 54 0.35 -1.56 -2.55
N GLY A 55 0.08 -1.11 -3.78
CA GLY A 55 -0.73 0.09 -4.03
C GLY A 55 -2.12 0.00 -3.41
N SER A 56 -2.84 -1.11 -3.63
CA SER A 56 -4.16 -1.35 -3.03
C SER A 56 -4.11 -1.46 -1.51
N GLY A 57 -3.08 -2.09 -0.95
CA GLY A 57 -2.93 -2.24 0.50
C GLY A 57 -2.69 -0.91 1.20
N ILE A 58 -1.79 -0.09 0.65
CA ILE A 58 -1.48 1.24 1.20
C ILE A 58 -2.68 2.18 1.02
N TRP A 59 -3.33 2.17 -0.14
CA TRP A 59 -4.53 2.99 -0.37
C TRP A 59 -5.66 2.59 0.57
N THR A 60 -5.93 1.29 0.72
CA THR A 60 -6.96 0.81 1.63
C THR A 60 -6.61 1.15 3.08
N MET A 61 -5.35 0.99 3.49
CA MET A 61 -4.87 1.42 4.81
C MET A 61 -5.18 2.90 5.06
N HIS A 62 -4.81 3.78 4.12
CA HIS A 62 -5.01 5.22 4.24
C HIS A 62 -6.48 5.57 4.39
N PHE A 63 -7.34 5.09 3.50
CA PHE A 63 -8.76 5.45 3.54
C PHE A 63 -9.52 4.79 4.69
N VAL A 64 -9.16 3.57 5.12
CA VAL A 64 -9.73 2.95 6.34
C VAL A 64 -9.36 3.76 7.58
N ALA A 65 -8.13 4.30 7.66
CA ALA A 65 -7.77 5.22 8.73
C ALA A 65 -8.57 6.54 8.65
N MET A 66 -8.75 7.08 7.45
CA MET A 66 -9.57 8.28 7.22
C MET A 66 -11.05 8.09 7.55
N LEU A 67 -11.60 6.87 7.50
CA LEU A 67 -12.95 6.61 8.02
C LEU A 67 -13.05 6.87 9.53
N GLY A 68 -11.94 6.66 10.26
CA GLY A 68 -11.85 6.98 11.68
C GLY A 68 -11.57 8.45 11.96
N PHE A 69 -11.24 9.24 10.93
CA PHE A 69 -10.99 10.68 11.04
C PHE A 69 -12.31 11.44 10.88
N SER A 70 -12.71 12.16 11.93
CA SER A 70 -13.85 13.05 11.90
C SER A 70 -13.44 14.47 12.33
N VAL A 71 -14.15 15.46 11.79
CA VAL A 71 -14.01 16.86 12.18
C VAL A 71 -15.34 17.30 12.75
N THR A 72 -15.35 17.72 14.01
CA THR A 72 -16.59 18.21 14.64
C THR A 72 -17.15 19.42 13.87
N GLY A 73 -18.44 19.37 13.53
CA GLY A 73 -19.16 20.49 12.90
C GLY A 73 -19.14 20.53 11.37
N THR A 74 -18.60 19.50 10.68
CA THR A 74 -18.74 19.36 9.23
C THR A 74 -18.75 17.89 8.83
N GLU A 75 -19.56 17.54 7.83
CA GLU A 75 -19.42 16.26 7.14
C GLU A 75 -18.20 16.28 6.22
N ILE A 76 -17.68 15.10 5.91
CA ILE A 76 -16.54 14.91 5.01
C ILE A 76 -17.03 14.20 3.74
N HIS A 77 -16.92 14.91 2.63
CA HIS A 77 -17.13 14.38 1.28
C HIS A 77 -15.77 14.15 0.60
N TYR A 78 -15.79 13.33 -0.45
CA TYR A 78 -14.62 12.97 -1.23
C TYR A 78 -14.83 13.31 -2.70
N ASN A 79 -13.83 13.96 -3.28
CA ASN A 79 -13.72 14.14 -4.72
C ASN A 79 -13.34 12.81 -5.37
N VAL A 80 -14.33 12.14 -5.99
CA VAL A 80 -14.18 10.81 -6.60
C VAL A 80 -13.00 10.74 -7.59
N PRO A 81 -12.83 11.68 -8.56
CA PRO A 81 -11.69 11.65 -9.46
C PRO A 81 -10.32 11.67 -8.77
N LEU A 82 -10.13 12.55 -7.78
CA LEU A 82 -8.85 12.63 -7.05
C LEU A 82 -8.59 11.38 -6.21
N THR A 83 -9.64 10.81 -5.62
CA THR A 83 -9.54 9.54 -4.87
C THR A 83 -9.12 8.37 -5.76
N ILE A 84 -9.65 8.28 -6.99
CA ILE A 84 -9.23 7.27 -7.97
C ILE A 84 -7.80 7.56 -8.44
N LEU A 85 -7.47 8.83 -8.70
CA LEU A 85 -6.14 9.23 -9.12
C LEU A 85 -5.09 8.88 -8.06
N SER A 86 -5.40 9.02 -6.76
CA SER A 86 -4.47 8.63 -5.69
C SER A 86 -4.17 7.14 -5.69
N LEU A 87 -5.17 6.28 -5.95
CA LEU A 87 -4.98 4.84 -6.13
C LEU A 87 -4.07 4.54 -7.32
N LEU A 88 -4.35 5.16 -8.47
CA LEU A 88 -3.58 4.95 -9.70
C LEU A 88 -2.13 5.42 -9.55
N VAL A 89 -1.91 6.56 -8.90
CA VAL A 89 -0.57 7.08 -8.58
C VAL A 89 0.17 6.12 -7.66
N ALA A 90 -0.48 5.59 -6.62
CA ALA A 90 0.14 4.57 -5.77
C ALA A 90 0.58 3.36 -6.59
N MET A 91 -0.31 2.76 -7.40
CA MET A 91 0.02 1.58 -8.19
C MET A 91 1.14 1.84 -9.21
N ALA A 92 1.07 2.97 -9.92
CA ALA A 92 2.03 3.30 -10.97
C ALA A 92 3.42 3.63 -10.41
N VAL A 93 3.49 4.50 -9.40
CA VAL A 93 4.75 5.00 -8.86
C VAL A 93 5.44 3.95 -7.98
N VAL A 94 4.68 3.25 -7.12
CA VAL A 94 5.22 2.07 -6.40
C VAL A 94 5.63 0.99 -7.40
N GLY A 95 4.84 0.79 -8.45
CA GLY A 95 5.17 -0.14 -9.53
C GLY A 95 6.51 0.19 -10.19
N ALA A 96 6.76 1.46 -10.53
CA ALA A 96 8.04 1.89 -11.08
C ALA A 96 9.21 1.54 -10.16
N GLY A 97 9.07 1.73 -8.84
CA GLY A 97 10.10 1.37 -7.86
C GLY A 97 10.33 -0.14 -7.73
N VAL A 98 9.26 -0.93 -7.69
CA VAL A 98 9.33 -2.41 -7.66
C VAL A 98 9.94 -2.96 -8.95
N PHE A 99 9.60 -2.39 -10.12
CA PHE A 99 10.20 -2.75 -11.40
C PHE A 99 11.68 -2.38 -11.49
N ALA A 100 12.07 -1.22 -10.94
CA ALA A 100 13.48 -0.82 -10.86
C ALA A 100 14.31 -1.87 -10.11
N VAL A 101 13.76 -2.43 -9.02
CA VAL A 101 14.41 -3.52 -8.26
C VAL A 101 14.34 -4.86 -8.99
N GLY A 102 13.22 -5.19 -9.63
CA GLY A 102 13.03 -6.46 -10.35
C GLY A 102 13.89 -6.63 -11.61
N TYR A 103 14.31 -5.53 -12.23
CA TYR A 103 15.15 -5.53 -13.45
C TYR A 103 16.53 -4.88 -13.25
N GLY A 104 16.79 -4.26 -12.11
CA GLY A 104 18.05 -3.60 -11.80
C GLY A 104 19.22 -4.57 -11.76
N ARG A 105 20.28 -4.28 -12.52
CA ARG A 105 21.55 -5.05 -12.49
C ARG A 105 22.41 -4.68 -11.28
N ASP A 106 22.45 -3.39 -10.95
CA ASP A 106 23.11 -2.84 -9.76
C ASP A 106 22.10 -2.79 -8.62
N ARG A 107 22.30 -3.62 -7.60
CA ARG A 107 21.37 -3.74 -6.46
C ARG A 107 21.32 -2.46 -5.63
N THR A 108 22.44 -1.79 -5.42
CA THR A 108 22.48 -0.59 -4.58
C THR A 108 21.76 0.55 -5.27
N ARG A 109 22.05 0.79 -6.55
CA ARG A 109 21.37 1.83 -7.33
C ARG A 109 19.88 1.54 -7.47
N ALA A 110 19.51 0.28 -7.70
CA ALA A 110 18.11 -0.12 -7.79
C ALA A 110 17.35 0.07 -6.46
N LEU A 111 17.98 -0.20 -5.32
CA LEU A 111 17.40 0.06 -4.00
C LEU A 111 17.21 1.55 -3.73
N VAL A 112 18.20 2.39 -4.03
CA VAL A 112 18.09 3.84 -3.83
C VAL A 112 16.99 4.44 -4.71
N LEU A 113 17.01 4.16 -6.01
CA LEU A 113 16.00 4.67 -6.94
C LEU A 113 14.62 4.07 -6.66
N GLY A 114 14.57 2.77 -6.39
CA GLY A 114 13.33 2.06 -6.08
C GLY A 114 12.70 2.54 -4.78
N GLY A 115 13.52 2.74 -3.73
CA GLY A 115 13.09 3.23 -2.42
C GLY A 115 12.59 4.67 -2.47
N LEU A 116 13.34 5.56 -3.14
CA LEU A 116 12.91 6.94 -3.38
C LEU A 116 11.60 6.99 -4.16
N THR A 117 11.53 6.29 -5.30
CA THR A 117 10.33 6.31 -6.14
C THR A 117 9.14 5.73 -5.41
N THR A 118 9.28 4.56 -4.79
CA THR A 118 8.21 3.92 -4.03
C THR A 118 7.75 4.79 -2.87
N GLY A 119 8.66 5.31 -2.05
CA GLY A 119 8.33 6.18 -0.91
C GLY A 119 7.62 7.46 -1.32
N LEU A 120 8.08 8.11 -2.40
CA LEU A 120 7.40 9.27 -2.98
C LEU A 120 6.02 8.89 -3.54
N GLY A 121 5.85 7.69 -4.10
CA GLY A 121 4.54 7.18 -4.52
C GLY A 121 3.57 7.01 -3.34
N VAL A 122 4.04 6.44 -2.22
CA VAL A 122 3.24 6.31 -0.99
C VAL A 122 2.85 7.67 -0.45
N ALA A 123 3.80 8.60 -0.33
CA ALA A 123 3.52 9.96 0.15
C ALA A 123 2.59 10.72 -0.80
N SER A 124 2.80 10.62 -2.11
CA SER A 124 1.95 11.25 -3.12
C SER A 124 0.51 10.72 -3.04
N MET A 125 0.31 9.42 -2.87
CA MET A 125 -1.03 8.85 -2.68
C MET A 125 -1.67 9.40 -1.41
N HIS A 126 -0.94 9.44 -0.30
CA HIS A 126 -1.46 9.99 0.97
C HIS A 126 -1.93 11.43 0.81
N TYR A 127 -1.09 12.32 0.29
CA TYR A 127 -1.44 13.74 0.16
C TYR A 127 -2.47 14.01 -0.94
N LEU A 128 -2.51 13.19 -2.00
CA LEU A 128 -3.57 13.27 -3.00
C LEU A 128 -4.92 12.78 -2.45
N GLY A 129 -4.90 11.76 -1.57
CA GLY A 129 -6.06 11.34 -0.80
C GLY A 129 -6.57 12.44 0.12
N MET A 130 -5.67 13.14 0.81
CA MET A 130 -6.02 14.32 1.61
C MET A 130 -6.56 15.48 0.77
N ALA A 131 -5.99 15.71 -0.42
CA ALA A 131 -6.48 16.74 -1.36
C ALA A 131 -7.87 16.42 -1.93
N ALA A 132 -8.29 15.15 -1.88
CA ALA A 132 -9.63 14.72 -2.28
C ALA A 132 -10.70 15.09 -1.24
N LEU A 133 -10.32 15.45 0.00
CA LEU A 133 -11.27 15.85 1.03
C LEU A 133 -12.02 17.13 0.63
N ARG A 134 -13.32 17.12 0.93
CA ARG A 134 -14.24 18.25 0.80
C ARG A 134 -14.97 18.38 2.12
N LEU A 135 -14.76 19.51 2.79
CA LEU A 135 -15.39 19.87 4.06
C LEU A 135 -15.62 21.37 4.09
N HIS A 136 -16.48 21.83 4.99
CA HIS A 136 -16.75 23.25 5.18
C HIS A 136 -15.64 23.92 6.00
N GLY A 137 -14.58 24.35 5.30
CA GLY A 137 -13.40 24.89 5.95
C GLY A 137 -12.15 24.86 5.08
N ARG A 138 -11.01 25.14 5.71
CA ARG A 138 -9.68 25.05 5.09
C ARG A 138 -8.81 24.04 5.83
N ILE A 139 -8.05 23.28 5.04
CA ILE A 139 -7.03 22.36 5.52
C ILE A 139 -5.66 23.01 5.32
N SER A 140 -4.89 23.13 6.40
CA SER A 140 -3.51 23.61 6.39
C SER A 140 -2.55 22.49 6.78
N TYR A 141 -1.29 22.60 6.35
CA TYR A 141 -0.25 21.62 6.65
C TYR A 141 0.97 22.30 7.27
N ASP A 142 1.54 21.70 8.31
CA ASP A 142 2.88 22.03 8.78
C ASP A 142 3.95 21.42 7.84
N PRO A 143 4.76 22.22 7.13
CA PRO A 143 5.71 21.71 6.14
C PRO A 143 6.77 20.78 6.73
N LEU A 144 7.18 21.00 7.99
CA LEU A 144 8.21 20.19 8.63
C LEU A 144 7.69 18.78 8.91
N THR A 145 6.50 18.67 9.50
CA THR A 145 5.86 17.37 9.79
C THR A 145 5.50 16.63 8.50
N VAL A 146 5.14 17.35 7.42
CA VAL A 146 5.01 16.77 6.08
C VAL A 146 6.34 16.19 5.58
N ALA A 147 7.43 16.94 5.68
CA ALA A 147 8.75 16.44 5.26
C ALA A 147 9.18 15.20 6.06
N LEU A 148 8.87 15.16 7.36
CA LEU A 148 9.11 14.00 8.22
C LEU A 148 8.30 12.77 7.76
N SER A 149 7.01 12.93 7.46
CA SER A 149 6.18 11.83 6.95
C SER A 149 6.75 11.27 5.63
N VAL A 150 7.16 12.14 4.71
CA VAL A 150 7.79 11.75 3.43
C VAL A 150 9.09 11.00 3.68
N GLY A 151 9.90 11.46 4.64
CA GLY A 151 11.12 10.77 5.07
C GLY A 151 10.85 9.36 5.57
N ILE A 152 9.83 9.18 6.43
CA ILE A 152 9.39 7.86 6.90
C ILE A 152 8.96 6.99 5.71
N ALA A 153 8.21 7.53 4.75
CA ALA A 153 7.77 6.80 3.57
C ALA A 153 8.95 6.25 2.76
N VAL A 154 9.97 7.08 2.50
CA VAL A 154 11.18 6.70 1.75
C VAL A 154 11.99 5.65 2.49
N VAL A 155 12.19 5.82 3.80
CA VAL A 155 12.93 4.83 4.62
C VAL A 155 12.19 3.50 4.65
N ALA A 156 10.88 3.51 4.91
CA ALA A 156 10.05 2.31 4.94
C ALA A 156 10.05 1.58 3.59
N ALA A 157 9.90 2.32 2.49
CA ALA A 157 9.94 1.76 1.14
C ALA A 157 11.32 1.18 0.78
N THR A 158 12.40 1.84 1.19
CA THR A 158 13.76 1.34 0.97
C THR A 158 14.00 0.06 1.76
N ALA A 159 13.59 0.01 3.03
CA ALA A 159 13.69 -1.17 3.89
C ALA A 159 12.87 -2.34 3.33
N ALA A 160 11.68 -2.06 2.80
CA ALA A 160 10.80 -3.04 2.15
C ALA A 160 11.46 -3.71 0.94
N LEU A 161 12.02 -2.90 0.04
CA LEU A 161 12.70 -3.40 -1.16
C LEU A 161 13.98 -4.13 -0.79
N TRP A 162 14.71 -3.66 0.22
CA TRP A 162 15.86 -4.36 0.77
C TRP A 162 15.47 -5.73 1.33
N ALA A 163 14.36 -5.81 2.07
CA ALA A 163 13.82 -7.05 2.59
C ALA A 163 13.45 -8.02 1.46
N ALA A 164 12.82 -7.54 0.38
CA ALA A 164 12.50 -8.35 -0.80
C ALA A 164 13.73 -8.93 -1.50
N LEU A 165 14.89 -8.27 -1.41
CA LEU A 165 16.16 -8.76 -1.99
C LEU A 165 16.93 -9.72 -1.08
N ASN A 166 16.82 -9.57 0.24
CA ASN A 166 17.69 -10.24 1.20
C ASN A 166 16.99 -11.33 2.03
N ILE A 167 15.66 -11.27 2.16
CA ILE A 167 14.90 -12.20 3.00
C ILE A 167 14.25 -13.28 2.14
N LYS A 168 14.53 -14.55 2.48
CA LYS A 168 13.94 -15.73 1.81
C LYS A 168 13.03 -16.55 2.71
N SER A 169 13.21 -16.49 4.03
CA SER A 169 12.41 -17.27 4.98
C SER A 169 10.97 -16.74 5.05
N PRO A 170 9.94 -17.62 4.95
CA PRO A 170 8.54 -17.21 5.05
C PRO A 170 8.21 -16.49 6.37
N VAL A 171 8.84 -16.90 7.48
CA VAL A 171 8.66 -16.27 8.80
C VAL A 171 9.25 -14.88 8.80
N ALA A 172 10.46 -14.72 8.25
CA ALA A 172 11.11 -13.42 8.18
C ALA A 172 10.36 -12.45 7.23
N VAL A 173 9.76 -12.95 6.14
CA VAL A 173 8.86 -12.15 5.29
C VAL A 173 7.62 -11.72 6.07
N ALA A 174 7.02 -12.60 6.87
CA ALA A 174 5.86 -12.25 7.70
C ALA A 174 6.22 -11.14 8.71
N VAL A 175 7.32 -11.28 9.45
CA VAL A 175 7.81 -10.26 10.39
C VAL A 175 8.11 -8.94 9.67
N ALA A 176 8.84 -8.99 8.54
CA ALA A 176 9.13 -7.80 7.75
C ALA A 176 7.86 -7.08 7.28
N SER A 177 6.82 -7.82 6.91
CA SER A 177 5.55 -7.26 6.45
C SER A 177 4.77 -6.56 7.57
N LEU A 178 4.82 -7.11 8.80
CA LEU A 178 4.25 -6.46 9.99
C LEU A 178 4.98 -5.15 10.31
N VAL A 179 6.32 -5.19 10.30
CA VAL A 179 7.15 -3.99 10.51
C VAL A 179 6.90 -2.93 9.43
N MET A 180 6.80 -3.34 8.17
CA MET A 180 6.44 -2.44 7.07
C MET A 180 5.04 -1.86 7.24
N GLY A 181 4.05 -2.68 7.63
CA GLY A 181 2.70 -2.21 7.94
C GLY A 181 2.74 -1.12 8.99
N ALA A 182 3.50 -1.32 10.07
CA ALA A 182 3.66 -0.35 11.14
C ALA A 182 4.29 0.94 10.61
N ALA A 183 5.36 0.83 9.82
CA ALA A 183 6.06 1.99 9.27
C ALA A 183 5.18 2.84 8.34
N VAL A 184 4.40 2.21 7.46
CA VAL A 184 3.49 2.94 6.55
C VAL A 184 2.32 3.56 7.34
N THR A 185 1.77 2.86 8.32
CA THR A 185 0.75 3.42 9.22
C THR A 185 1.30 4.58 10.05
N SER A 186 2.54 4.48 10.55
CA SER A 186 3.24 5.59 11.23
C SER A 186 3.43 6.78 10.31
N MET A 187 3.80 6.56 9.04
CA MET A 187 3.87 7.64 8.06
C MET A 187 2.53 8.35 7.92
N HIS A 188 1.44 7.58 7.77
CA HIS A 188 0.10 8.14 7.64
C HIS A 188 -0.28 9.00 8.84
N TYR A 189 -0.14 8.49 10.07
CA TYR A 189 -0.48 9.26 11.26
C TYR A 189 0.45 10.45 11.48
N THR A 190 1.73 10.35 11.13
CA THR A 190 2.64 11.52 11.12
C THR A 190 2.14 12.58 10.14
N GLY A 191 1.71 12.17 8.94
CA GLY A 191 1.09 13.06 7.97
C GLY A 191 -0.19 13.71 8.49
N MET A 192 -1.03 12.97 9.20
CA MET A 192 -2.24 13.48 9.85
C MET A 192 -1.94 14.46 11.00
N MET A 193 -0.85 14.27 11.75
CA MET A 193 -0.43 15.23 12.79
C MET A 193 -0.02 16.59 12.20
N ALA A 194 0.36 16.64 10.91
CA ALA A 194 0.67 17.89 10.23
C ALA A 194 -0.58 18.71 9.88
N VAL A 195 -1.79 18.13 10.01
CA VAL A 195 -3.03 18.69 9.49
C VAL A 195 -3.67 19.63 10.52
N GLY A 196 -3.89 20.87 10.11
CA GLY A 196 -4.78 21.82 10.79
C GLY A 196 -6.10 21.95 10.03
N VAL A 197 -7.23 21.99 10.74
CA VAL A 197 -8.55 22.21 10.14
C VAL A 197 -9.23 23.44 10.76
N GLU A 198 -9.46 24.44 9.92
CA GLU A 198 -10.26 25.61 10.25
C GLU A 198 -11.66 25.42 9.67
N VAL A 199 -12.62 25.10 10.55
CA VAL A 199 -14.02 24.89 10.17
C VAL A 199 -14.70 26.25 9.97
N ALA A 200 -15.39 26.40 8.85
CA ALA A 200 -16.24 27.56 8.55
C ALA A 200 -17.67 27.04 8.34
N PRO A 201 -18.55 27.13 9.35
CA PRO A 201 -19.91 26.59 9.27
C PRO A 201 -20.66 27.10 8.04
N SER A 202 -21.32 26.19 7.32
CA SER A 202 -22.07 26.48 6.10
C SER A 202 -23.16 25.44 5.92
N ASP A 203 -24.34 25.89 5.48
CA ASP A 203 -25.49 25.03 5.15
C ASP A 203 -25.50 24.60 3.67
N GLY A 204 -24.47 24.99 2.91
CA GLY A 204 -24.29 24.58 1.52
C GLY A 204 -24.08 23.07 1.37
N THR A 205 -24.50 22.51 0.23
CA THR A 205 -24.22 21.10 -0.06
C THR A 205 -22.76 20.91 -0.48
N LEU A 206 -22.05 19.99 0.17
CA LEU A 206 -20.69 19.64 -0.23
C LEU A 206 -20.72 18.81 -1.51
N PRO A 207 -19.96 19.18 -2.56
CA PRO A 207 -19.83 18.35 -3.75
C PRO A 207 -19.01 17.08 -3.46
N GLY A 208 -19.26 16.02 -4.23
CA GLY A 208 -18.57 14.74 -4.10
C GLY A 208 -19.45 13.65 -3.50
N ALA A 209 -18.81 12.58 -3.02
CA ALA A 209 -19.49 11.44 -2.42
C ALA A 209 -19.12 11.31 -0.94
N THR A 210 -20.07 10.86 -0.12
CA THR A 210 -19.79 10.49 1.27
C THR A 210 -18.86 9.27 1.32
N ALA A 211 -18.23 9.07 2.48
CA ALA A 211 -17.39 7.91 2.73
C ALA A 211 -18.15 6.58 2.50
N MET A 212 -19.39 6.49 2.96
CA MET A 212 -20.21 5.28 2.83
C MET A 212 -20.68 5.00 1.41
N GLN A 213 -20.90 6.03 0.60
CA GLN A 213 -21.32 5.86 -0.80
C GLN A 213 -20.20 5.38 -1.71
N PHE A 214 -18.94 5.75 -1.43
CA PHE A 214 -17.84 5.52 -2.37
C PHE A 214 -16.61 4.86 -1.74
N ILE A 215 -16.09 5.41 -0.65
CA ILE A 215 -14.85 4.93 -0.02
C ILE A 215 -15.05 3.52 0.54
N PHE A 216 -16.13 3.29 1.27
CA PHE A 216 -16.38 2.00 1.93
C PHE A 216 -16.54 0.85 0.90
N PRO A 217 -17.39 0.95 -0.15
CA PRO A 217 -17.46 -0.09 -1.18
C PRO A 217 -16.13 -0.34 -1.90
N LEU A 218 -15.38 0.73 -2.21
CA LEU A 218 -14.09 0.61 -2.87
C LEU A 218 -13.05 -0.08 -1.98
N ALA A 219 -13.00 0.26 -0.69
CA ALA A 219 -12.13 -0.38 0.29
C ALA A 219 -12.46 -1.88 0.46
N VAL A 220 -13.74 -2.23 0.51
CA VAL A 220 -14.18 -3.65 0.55
C VAL A 220 -13.80 -4.39 -0.74
N GLY A 221 -13.96 -3.75 -1.90
CA GLY A 221 -13.56 -4.31 -3.20
C GLY A 221 -12.05 -4.57 -3.27
N LEU A 222 -11.24 -3.61 -2.87
CA LEU A 222 -9.77 -3.75 -2.82
C LEU A 222 -9.32 -4.75 -1.74
N GLY A 223 -9.99 -4.81 -0.60
CA GLY A 223 -9.74 -5.82 0.43
C GLY A 223 -10.02 -7.23 -0.07
N SER A 224 -11.15 -7.42 -0.76
CA SER A 224 -11.51 -8.69 -1.40
C SER A 224 -10.49 -9.08 -2.49
N TYR A 225 -10.05 -8.11 -3.29
CA TYR A 225 -8.98 -8.31 -4.27
C TYR A 225 -7.66 -8.76 -3.62
N LEU A 226 -7.25 -8.13 -2.51
CA LEU A 226 -6.04 -8.52 -1.77
C LEU A 226 -6.17 -9.92 -1.19
N PHE A 227 -7.34 -10.27 -0.64
CA PHE A 227 -7.61 -11.61 -0.13
C PHE A 227 -7.53 -12.69 -1.22
N LEU A 228 -8.17 -12.46 -2.37
CA LEU A 228 -8.11 -13.38 -3.52
C LEU A 228 -6.68 -13.51 -4.07
N THR A 229 -5.95 -12.39 -4.12
CA THR A 229 -4.53 -12.40 -4.52
C THR A 229 -3.69 -13.18 -3.53
N ALA A 230 -3.95 -13.07 -2.23
CA ALA A 230 -3.27 -13.85 -1.20
C ALA A 230 -3.52 -15.35 -1.36
N ALA A 231 -4.78 -15.75 -1.57
CA ALA A 231 -5.13 -17.13 -1.85
C ALA A 231 -4.42 -17.65 -3.12
N PHE A 232 -4.44 -16.86 -4.20
CA PHE A 232 -3.75 -17.20 -5.44
C PHE A 232 -2.23 -17.36 -5.25
N VAL A 233 -1.58 -16.45 -4.51
CA VAL A 233 -0.14 -16.53 -4.22
C VAL A 233 0.17 -17.73 -3.33
N ALA A 234 -0.66 -18.03 -2.33
CA ALA A 234 -0.49 -19.17 -1.44
C ALA A 234 -0.64 -20.51 -2.17
N LEU A 235 -1.59 -20.62 -3.10
CA LEU A 235 -1.87 -21.84 -3.86
C LEU A 235 -0.94 -22.05 -5.06
N SER A 236 -0.27 -20.99 -5.54
CA SER A 236 0.59 -21.11 -6.72
C SER A 236 1.92 -21.78 -6.37
N PRO A 237 2.31 -22.87 -7.08
CA PRO A 237 3.52 -23.64 -6.76
C PRO A 237 4.77 -22.79 -6.82
N THR A 238 5.64 -22.98 -5.83
CA THR A 238 6.98 -22.40 -5.76
C THR A 238 7.91 -22.98 -6.83
N ALA A 239 9.04 -22.32 -7.08
CA ALA A 239 10.01 -22.80 -8.07
C ALA A 239 10.55 -24.19 -7.71
N ASP A 240 10.78 -24.44 -6.41
CA ASP A 240 11.30 -25.70 -5.90
C ASP A 240 10.29 -26.84 -6.05
N GLU A 241 9.00 -26.58 -5.77
CA GLU A 241 7.92 -27.56 -6.00
C GLU A 241 7.77 -27.89 -7.49
N ARG A 242 7.88 -26.89 -8.38
CA ARG A 242 7.85 -27.16 -9.84
C ARG A 242 9.05 -27.98 -10.29
N ALA A 243 10.24 -27.71 -9.75
CA ALA A 243 11.45 -28.47 -10.05
C ALA A 243 11.34 -29.91 -9.52
N ALA A 244 10.77 -30.11 -8.33
CA ALA A 244 10.51 -31.43 -7.76
C ALA A 244 9.48 -32.21 -8.59
N SER A 245 8.35 -31.60 -8.97
CA SER A 245 7.34 -32.23 -9.83
C SER A 245 7.90 -32.59 -11.21
N ALA A 246 8.70 -31.69 -11.83
CA ALA A 246 9.33 -31.96 -13.12
C ALA A 246 10.39 -33.06 -13.04
N SER A 247 11.09 -33.19 -11.90
CA SER A 247 12.05 -34.26 -11.68
C SER A 247 11.36 -35.61 -11.46
N ALA A 248 10.26 -35.63 -10.70
CA ALA A 248 9.44 -36.81 -10.48
C ALA A 248 8.79 -37.32 -11.79
N GLN A 249 8.29 -36.41 -12.64
CA GLN A 249 7.76 -36.77 -13.97
C GLN A 249 8.83 -37.43 -14.86
N ARG A 250 10.04 -36.86 -14.93
CA ARG A 250 11.14 -37.46 -15.71
C ARG A 250 11.57 -38.83 -15.21
N LEU A 251 11.51 -39.07 -13.90
CA LEU A 251 11.78 -40.39 -13.32
C LEU A 251 10.67 -41.39 -13.66
N GLY A 252 9.40 -40.96 -13.63
CA GLY A 252 8.27 -41.76 -14.06
C GLY A 252 8.35 -42.16 -15.53
N ASP A 253 8.65 -41.21 -16.42
CA ASP A 253 8.78 -41.47 -17.86
C ASP A 253 9.92 -42.46 -18.18
N ARG A 254 11.05 -42.36 -17.45
CA ARG A 254 12.19 -43.31 -17.60
C ARG A 254 11.91 -44.71 -17.06
N ALA A 255 10.97 -44.86 -16.13
CA ALA A 255 10.60 -46.17 -15.59
C ALA A 255 9.61 -46.92 -16.50
N LEU A 256 9.00 -46.23 -17.47
CA LEU A 256 8.01 -46.77 -18.42
C LEU A 256 8.62 -47.10 -19.80
N THR A 257 9.89 -46.80 -20.01
CA THR A 257 10.69 -47.14 -21.22
C THR A 257 11.66 -48.26 -20.94
#